data_AF-A0A534TYD1-F1
#
_entry.id   AF-A0A534TYD1-F1
#
_cell.length_a   1.000
_cell.length_b   1.000
_cell.length_c   1.000
_cell.angle_alpha   90.00
_cell.angle_beta   90.00
_cell.angle_gamma   90.00
#
_symmetry.space_group_name_H-M   'P 1'
#
loop_
_entity.id
_entity.type
_entity.pdbx_description
1 polymer ?
#
loop_
_entity_poly.entity_id
_entity_poly.type
_entity_poly.pdbx_seq_one_letter_code
_entity_poly.pdbx_strand_id
1 'polypeptide(L)'
;FNPNAVSRAGAAGLWQLTKETVDGRLRVAAKADQRFDPLLSSQVAAEYLARAYDVLGSWPLAVAAYNHGVPGLARARAAVGSDCLDDIIRGYDGATFGFASRNFYAEFLAAAHVARNAEYYFPGLKRTPVLQYVVRRGDSLWTIARKHRVSVHALVAANNLGRSPLQLGQRLMIRL
;
A
#
# COMPACT_ATOMS: atom_id res chain seq x y z
N PHE A 1 4.34 7.64 2.53
CA PHE A 1 3.75 6.70 1.55
C PHE A 1 3.41 7.44 0.25
N ASN A 2 3.65 6.80 -0.91
CA ASN A 2 3.34 7.37 -2.24
C ASN A 2 2.22 6.56 -2.91
N PRO A 3 1.00 7.09 -3.03
CA PRO A 3 -0.12 6.37 -3.66
C PRO A 3 0.04 6.23 -5.18
N ASN A 4 1.01 6.91 -5.80
CA ASN A 4 1.30 6.86 -7.23
C ASN A 4 2.53 5.99 -7.57
N ALA A 5 3.00 5.17 -6.63
CA ALA A 5 4.16 4.32 -6.84
C ALA A 5 3.87 3.23 -7.89
N VAL A 6 4.84 2.98 -8.78
CA VAL A 6 4.80 1.90 -9.77
C VAL A 6 6.14 1.18 -9.76
N SER A 7 6.11 -0.14 -9.66
CA SER A 7 7.31 -0.99 -9.75
C SER A 7 7.66 -1.33 -11.20
N ARG A 8 8.90 -1.78 -11.44
CA ARG A 8 9.31 -2.31 -12.75
C ARG A 8 8.49 -3.52 -13.20
N ALA A 9 7.97 -4.30 -12.24
CA ALA A 9 7.12 -5.47 -12.50
C ALA A 9 5.64 -5.11 -12.70
N GLY A 10 5.26 -3.83 -12.67
CA GLY A 10 3.89 -3.38 -12.95
C GLY A 10 2.94 -3.38 -11.74
N ALA A 11 3.43 -3.70 -10.54
CA ALA A 11 2.72 -3.43 -9.29
C ALA A 11 2.53 -1.92 -9.10
N ALA A 12 1.33 -1.48 -8.70
CA ALA A 12 0.97 -0.07 -8.65
C ALA A 12 0.21 0.31 -7.38
N GLY A 13 0.28 1.59 -7.02
CA GLY A 13 -0.51 2.15 -5.94
C GLY A 13 0.14 2.06 -4.57
N LEU A 14 -0.59 2.52 -3.55
CA LEU A 14 -0.18 2.44 -2.15
C LEU A 14 0.15 0.99 -1.73
N TRP A 15 -0.64 0.04 -2.22
CA TRP A 15 -0.58 -1.37 -1.84
C TRP A 15 0.21 -2.25 -2.82
N GLN A 16 0.84 -1.65 -3.83
CA GLN A 16 1.63 -2.35 -4.86
C GLN A 16 0.88 -3.58 -5.43
N LEU A 17 -0.37 -3.39 -5.83
CA LEU A 17 -1.20 -4.46 -6.40
C LEU A 17 -0.85 -4.67 -7.88
N THR A 18 -0.68 -5.93 -8.30
CA THR A 18 -0.54 -6.25 -9.74
C THR A 18 -1.91 -6.35 -10.41
N LYS A 19 -1.93 -6.48 -11.75
CA LYS A 19 -3.20 -6.69 -12.49
C LYS A 19 -3.85 -8.01 -12.10
N GLU A 20 -3.01 -9.02 -11.90
CA GLU A 20 -3.38 -10.37 -11.47
C GLU A 20 -3.90 -10.34 -10.03
N THR A 21 -3.30 -9.54 -9.14
CA THR A 21 -3.79 -9.41 -7.76
C THR A 21 -5.18 -8.81 -7.71
N VAL A 22 -5.48 -7.78 -8.51
CA VAL A 22 -6.80 -7.12 -8.46
C VAL A 22 -7.88 -7.97 -9.12
N ASP A 23 -7.55 -8.74 -10.15
CA ASP A 23 -8.42 -9.71 -10.82
C ASP A 23 -9.84 -9.17 -11.08
N GLY A 24 -9.92 -8.04 -11.81
CA GLY A 24 -11.19 -7.40 -12.16
C GLY A 24 -11.89 -6.62 -11.04
N ARG A 25 -11.47 -6.75 -9.77
CA ARG A 25 -12.03 -5.97 -8.64
C ARG A 25 -11.68 -4.49 -8.69
N LEU A 26 -10.60 -4.14 -9.40
CA LEU A 26 -10.25 -2.76 -9.74
C LEU A 26 -10.15 -2.63 -11.25
N ARG A 27 -10.70 -1.53 -11.77
CA ARG A 27 -10.48 -1.11 -13.15
C ARG A 27 -9.01 -0.71 -13.33
N VAL A 28 -8.33 -1.39 -14.25
CA VAL A 28 -6.96 -1.07 -14.65
C VAL A 28 -6.95 -0.59 -16.09
N ALA A 29 -7.10 0.73 -16.28
CA ALA A 29 -7.06 1.37 -17.59
C ALA A 29 -6.06 2.52 -17.61
N ALA A 30 -5.44 2.80 -18.76
CA ALA A 30 -4.36 3.80 -18.89
C ALA A 30 -4.71 5.21 -18.35
N LYS A 31 -5.99 5.59 -18.39
CA LYS A 31 -6.49 6.89 -17.90
C LYS A 31 -7.30 6.79 -16.59
N ALA A 32 -7.52 5.59 -16.08
CA ALA A 32 -8.39 5.33 -14.93
C ALA A 32 -7.98 4.01 -14.25
N ASP A 33 -6.78 3.99 -13.67
CA ASP A 33 -6.25 2.86 -12.93
C ASP A 33 -6.57 3.03 -11.44
N GLN A 34 -7.55 2.27 -10.95
CA GLN A 34 -8.06 2.36 -9.58
C GLN A 34 -7.08 1.80 -8.55
N ARG A 35 -5.96 1.20 -8.96
CA ARG A 35 -4.88 0.81 -8.03
C ARG A 35 -4.24 2.02 -7.35
N PHE A 36 -4.31 3.20 -7.96
CA PHE A 36 -3.82 4.46 -7.38
C PHE A 36 -4.80 5.12 -6.41
N ASP A 37 -6.04 4.62 -6.30
CA ASP A 37 -6.99 5.09 -5.29
C ASP A 37 -6.69 4.43 -3.93
N PRO A 38 -6.29 5.17 -2.89
CA PRO A 38 -5.91 4.59 -1.62
C PRO A 38 -7.04 3.84 -0.92
N LEU A 39 -8.29 4.24 -1.08
CA LEU A 39 -9.42 3.59 -0.42
C LEU A 39 -9.78 2.29 -1.13
N LEU A 40 -9.98 2.35 -2.45
CA LEU A 40 -10.32 1.16 -3.24
C LEU A 40 -9.21 0.11 -3.19
N SER A 41 -7.95 0.53 -3.32
CA SER A 41 -6.81 -0.39 -3.21
C SER A 41 -6.64 -0.98 -1.81
N SER A 42 -6.94 -0.23 -0.74
CA SER A 42 -6.92 -0.77 0.63
C SER A 42 -7.98 -1.84 0.84
N GLN A 43 -9.19 -1.63 0.30
CA GLN A 43 -10.25 -2.63 0.38
C GLN A 43 -9.84 -3.92 -0.32
N VAL A 44 -9.31 -3.83 -1.55
CA VAL A 44 -8.88 -5.01 -2.32
C VAL A 44 -7.69 -5.72 -1.69
N ALA A 45 -6.77 -4.99 -1.06
CA ALA A 45 -5.65 -5.56 -0.30
C ALA A 45 -6.14 -6.30 0.97
N ALA A 46 -7.10 -5.73 1.70
CA ALA A 46 -7.70 -6.37 2.86
C ALA A 46 -8.47 -7.65 2.49
N GLU A 47 -9.24 -7.62 1.41
CA GLU A 47 -9.93 -8.79 0.87
C GLU A 47 -8.93 -9.89 0.42
N TYR A 48 -7.79 -9.49 -0.16
CA TYR A 48 -6.74 -10.45 -0.52
C TYR A 48 -6.22 -11.16 0.73
N LEU A 49 -5.87 -10.42 1.79
CA LEU A 49 -5.37 -10.98 3.03
C LEU A 49 -6.40 -11.89 3.72
N ALA A 50 -7.68 -11.50 3.72
CA ALA A 50 -8.77 -12.33 4.24
C ALA A 50 -8.86 -13.67 3.50
N ARG A 51 -8.88 -13.66 2.16
CA ARG A 51 -8.89 -14.90 1.37
C ARG A 51 -7.62 -15.73 1.55
N ALA A 52 -6.46 -15.08 1.68
CA ALA A 52 -5.21 -15.79 1.96
C ALA A 52 -5.28 -16.52 3.30
N TYR A 53 -5.89 -15.90 4.32
CA TYR A 53 -6.16 -16.55 5.60
C TYR A 53 -7.16 -17.71 5.46
N ASP A 54 -8.25 -17.53 4.72
CA ASP A 54 -9.25 -18.60 4.51
C ASP A 54 -8.63 -19.86 3.86
N VAL A 55 -7.66 -19.67 2.95
CA VAL A 55 -6.97 -20.78 2.26
C VAL A 55 -5.84 -21.38 3.11
N LEU A 56 -5.04 -20.55 3.78
CA LEU A 56 -3.81 -20.99 4.44
C LEU A 56 -4.00 -21.27 5.94
N GLY A 57 -5.09 -20.79 6.55
CA GLY A 57 -5.43 -20.98 7.96
C GLY A 57 -4.52 -20.25 8.95
N SER A 58 -3.60 -19.39 8.49
CA SER A 58 -2.53 -18.82 9.32
C SER A 58 -2.21 -17.39 8.87
N TRP A 59 -2.24 -16.44 9.81
CA TRP A 59 -1.89 -15.04 9.52
C TRP A 59 -0.44 -14.85 9.07
N PRO A 60 0.57 -15.52 9.68
CA PRO A 60 1.92 -15.53 9.13
C PRO A 60 1.99 -15.95 7.67
N LEU A 61 1.30 -17.04 7.30
CA LEU A 61 1.25 -17.53 5.92
C LEU A 61 0.48 -16.57 5.01
N ALA A 62 -0.64 -16.00 5.47
CA ALA A 62 -1.44 -15.05 4.71
C ALA A 62 -0.67 -13.76 4.38
N VAL A 63 0.08 -13.23 5.36
CA VAL A 63 0.95 -12.06 5.15
C VAL A 63 2.10 -12.41 4.23
N ALA A 64 2.79 -13.55 4.42
CA ALA A 64 3.86 -13.98 3.51
C ALA A 64 3.36 -14.19 2.07
N ALA A 65 2.14 -14.73 1.92
CA ALA A 65 1.48 -14.89 0.63
C ALA A 65 1.21 -13.55 -0.08
N TYR A 66 1.12 -12.42 0.63
CA TYR A 66 0.99 -11.11 -0.03
C TYR A 66 2.17 -10.82 -0.96
N ASN A 67 3.37 -11.30 -0.63
CA ASN A 67 4.55 -11.19 -1.49
C ASN A 67 4.71 -12.38 -2.45
N HIS A 68 4.49 -13.60 -1.97
CA HIS A 68 4.85 -14.83 -2.71
C HIS A 68 3.66 -15.52 -3.41
N GLY A 69 2.44 -15.08 -3.13
CA GLY A 69 1.20 -15.65 -3.63
C GLY A 69 0.68 -16.83 -2.80
N VAL A 70 -0.65 -16.92 -2.65
CA VAL A 70 -1.34 -18.01 -1.96
C VAL A 70 -1.01 -19.40 -2.56
N PRO A 71 -1.04 -19.61 -3.89
CA PRO A 71 -0.70 -20.93 -4.45
C PRO A 71 0.75 -21.34 -4.19
N GLY A 72 1.68 -20.38 -4.16
CA GLY A 72 3.09 -20.63 -3.86
C GLY A 72 3.29 -21.10 -2.42
N LEU A 73 2.69 -20.40 -1.46
CA LEU A 73 2.72 -20.81 -0.05
C LEU A 73 2.00 -22.14 0.21
N ALA A 74 0.87 -22.39 -0.45
CA ALA A 74 0.16 -23.67 -0.33
C ALA A 74 1.03 -24.84 -0.81
N ARG A 75 1.77 -24.65 -1.91
CA ARG A 75 2.74 -25.65 -2.40
C ARG A 75 3.90 -25.85 -1.42
N ALA A 76 4.45 -24.77 -0.88
CA ALA A 76 5.55 -24.82 0.08
C ALA A 76 5.13 -25.55 1.36
N ARG A 77 3.95 -25.23 1.90
CA ARG A 77 3.30 -25.91 3.02
C ARG A 77 3.16 -27.41 2.76
N ALA A 78 2.65 -27.81 1.59
CA ALA A 78 2.49 -29.21 1.23
C ALA A 78 3.83 -29.95 1.07
N ALA A 79 4.85 -29.28 0.50
CA ALA A 79 6.17 -29.88 0.29
C ALA A 79 6.94 -30.10 1.61
N VAL A 80 6.79 -29.19 2.57
CA VAL A 80 7.44 -29.29 3.89
C VAL A 80 6.61 -30.14 4.86
N GLY A 81 5.28 -30.18 4.68
CA GLY A 81 4.37 -30.87 5.58
C GLY A 81 4.16 -30.15 6.92
N SER A 82 4.27 -28.82 6.94
CA SER A 82 4.09 -28.00 8.16
C SER A 82 3.25 -26.75 7.89
N ASP A 83 2.40 -26.40 8.87
CA ASP A 83 1.58 -25.19 8.90
C ASP A 83 2.34 -23.98 9.49
N CYS A 84 3.54 -24.21 10.01
CA CYS A 84 4.40 -23.18 10.57
C CYS A 84 5.22 -22.50 9.48
N LEU A 85 5.16 -21.16 9.42
CA LEU A 85 5.95 -20.38 8.47
C LEU A 85 7.47 -20.57 8.67
N ASP A 86 7.94 -20.72 9.91
CA ASP A 86 9.38 -20.90 10.20
C ASP A 86 9.90 -22.22 9.62
N ASP A 87 9.12 -23.30 9.74
CA ASP A 87 9.46 -24.59 9.12
C ASP A 87 9.53 -24.48 7.59
N ILE A 88 8.59 -23.74 6.98
CA ILE A 88 8.60 -23.48 5.54
C ILE A 88 9.83 -22.65 5.12
N ILE A 89 10.15 -21.60 5.89
CA ILE A 89 11.33 -20.74 5.65
C ILE A 89 12.63 -21.54 5.73
N ARG A 90 12.72 -22.56 6.58
CA ARG A 90 13.92 -23.39 6.74
C ARG A 90 13.97 -24.59 5.80
N GLY A 91 12.81 -25.18 5.50
CA GLY A 91 12.69 -26.47 4.83
C GLY A 91 12.30 -26.42 3.35
N TYR A 92 11.78 -25.31 2.84
CA TYR A 92 11.39 -25.20 1.43
C TYR A 92 12.48 -24.54 0.58
N ASP A 93 12.87 -25.15 -0.54
CA ASP A 93 13.89 -24.65 -1.48
C ASP A 93 13.34 -24.44 -2.90
N GLY A 94 12.19 -23.79 -3.01
CA GLY A 94 11.61 -23.42 -4.30
C GLY A 94 12.37 -22.26 -4.96
N ALA A 95 12.60 -22.35 -6.27
CA ALA A 95 13.35 -21.34 -7.04
C ALA A 95 12.79 -19.90 -6.92
N THR A 96 11.49 -19.74 -6.71
CA THR A 96 10.84 -18.43 -6.51
C THR A 96 10.67 -18.05 -5.04
N PHE A 97 10.98 -18.94 -4.09
CA PHE A 97 10.90 -18.69 -2.65
C PHE A 97 12.25 -18.17 -2.13
N GLY A 98 12.68 -17.06 -2.70
CA GLY A 98 13.96 -16.41 -2.39
C GLY A 98 13.90 -15.51 -1.15
N PHE A 99 14.92 -14.66 -1.00
CA PHE A 99 15.10 -13.79 0.16
C PHE A 99 13.86 -12.93 0.49
N ALA A 100 13.27 -12.26 -0.49
CA ALA A 100 12.12 -11.38 -0.27
C ALA A 100 10.92 -12.15 0.31
N SER A 101 10.60 -13.32 -0.26
CA SER A 101 9.48 -14.13 0.20
C SER A 101 9.69 -14.72 1.60
N ARG A 102 10.94 -15.09 1.94
CA ARG A 102 11.29 -15.60 3.27
C ARG A 102 11.23 -14.53 4.36
N ASN A 103 11.60 -13.30 4.04
CA ASN A 103 11.72 -12.22 5.04
C ASN A 103 10.48 -11.33 5.15
N PHE A 104 9.56 -11.37 4.20
CA PHE A 104 8.43 -10.43 4.14
C PHE A 104 7.62 -10.36 5.44
N TYR A 105 7.36 -11.49 6.10
CA TYR A 105 6.62 -11.50 7.36
C TYR A 105 7.39 -10.81 8.49
N ALA A 106 8.69 -11.05 8.61
CA ALA A 106 9.54 -10.41 9.61
C ALA A 106 9.65 -8.89 9.36
N GLU A 107 9.84 -8.49 8.10
CA GLU A 107 9.84 -7.08 7.68
C GLU A 107 8.52 -6.39 8.01
N PHE A 108 7.39 -7.05 7.74
CA PHE A 108 6.06 -6.54 8.10
C PHE A 108 5.91 -6.33 9.60
N LEU A 109 6.30 -7.31 10.42
CA LEU A 109 6.23 -7.19 11.88
C LEU A 109 7.13 -6.07 12.39
N ALA A 110 8.35 -5.93 11.86
CA ALA A 110 9.25 -4.85 12.22
C ALA A 110 8.65 -3.48 11.88
N ALA A 111 8.11 -3.31 10.67
CA ALA A 111 7.45 -2.08 10.26
C ALA A 111 6.23 -1.75 11.14
N ALA A 112 5.39 -2.75 11.44
CA ALA A 112 4.23 -2.60 12.31
C ALA A 112 4.62 -2.28 13.77
N HIS A 113 5.75 -2.82 14.24
CA HIS A 113 6.29 -2.54 15.56
C HIS A 113 6.80 -1.09 15.64
N VAL A 114 7.60 -0.66 14.67
CA VAL A 114 8.09 0.73 14.59
C VAL A 114 6.93 1.72 14.47
N ALA A 115 5.93 1.42 13.65
CA ALA A 115 4.77 2.28 13.47
C ALA A 115 3.95 2.46 14.75
N ARG A 116 3.77 1.37 15.53
CA ARG A 116 3.05 1.41 16.82
C ARG A 116 3.85 2.05 17.94
N ASN A 117 5.17 1.99 17.87
CA ASN A 117 6.09 2.52 18.89
C ASN A 117 6.87 3.74 18.37
N ALA A 118 6.24 4.56 17.52
CA ALA A 118 6.93 5.64 16.82
C ALA A 118 7.58 6.65 17.79
N GLU A 119 6.97 6.93 18.94
CA GLU A 119 7.56 7.84 19.94
C GLU A 119 8.83 7.27 20.57
N TYR A 120 8.90 5.95 20.79
CA TYR A 120 10.10 5.32 21.33
C TYR A 120 11.27 5.37 20.33
N TYR A 121 11.00 5.08 19.06
CA TYR A 121 12.02 5.06 18.01
C TYR A 121 12.37 6.45 17.47
N PHE A 122 11.43 7.39 17.52
CA PHE A 122 11.56 8.75 16.98
C PHE A 122 10.98 9.77 17.98
N PRO A 123 11.61 9.92 19.17
CA PRO A 123 11.12 10.82 20.19
C PRO A 123 11.05 12.26 19.66
N GLY A 124 9.93 12.93 19.89
CA GLY A 124 9.73 14.31 19.42
C GLY A 124 9.58 14.47 17.91
N LEU A 125 9.24 13.41 17.17
CA LEU A 125 8.94 13.48 15.74
C LEU A 125 7.77 14.43 15.48
N LYS A 126 8.07 15.65 15.00
CA LYS A 126 7.06 16.63 14.63
C LYS A 126 6.39 16.21 13.32
N ARG A 127 5.16 15.72 13.41
CA ARG A 127 4.32 15.50 12.23
C ARG A 127 3.98 16.85 11.61
N THR A 128 4.20 16.98 10.30
CA THR A 128 3.81 18.16 9.52
C THR A 128 2.32 18.41 9.71
N PRO A 129 1.90 19.55 10.30
CA PRO A 129 0.49 19.80 10.54
C PRO A 129 -0.26 19.83 9.21
N VAL A 130 -1.44 19.21 9.21
CA VAL A 130 -2.29 19.16 8.03
C VAL A 130 -3.44 20.15 8.19
N LEU A 131 -3.47 21.16 7.33
CA LEU A 131 -4.58 22.09 7.22
C LEU A 131 -5.63 21.53 6.24
N GLN A 132 -6.88 21.45 6.67
CA GLN A 132 -8.01 21.21 5.77
C GLN A 132 -8.45 22.53 5.12
N TYR A 133 -8.42 22.59 3.80
CA TYR A 133 -8.81 23.74 2.99
C TYR A 133 -10.00 23.39 2.10
N VAL A 134 -11.01 24.25 2.05
CA VAL A 134 -12.17 24.07 1.16
C VAL A 134 -11.97 24.96 -0.07
N VAL A 135 -11.95 24.35 -1.26
CA VAL A 135 -11.80 25.04 -2.54
C VAL A 135 -12.93 26.05 -2.74
N ARG A 136 -12.54 27.30 -3.05
CA ARG A 136 -13.43 28.45 -3.26
C ARG A 136 -13.43 28.86 -4.74
N ARG A 137 -14.41 29.67 -5.10
CA ARG A 137 -14.50 30.22 -6.46
C ARG A 137 -13.25 31.04 -6.76
N GLY A 138 -12.60 30.75 -7.89
CA GLY A 138 -11.37 31.41 -8.32
C GLY A 138 -10.08 30.72 -7.85
N ASP A 139 -10.18 29.67 -7.04
CA ASP A 139 -9.00 28.90 -6.64
C ASP A 139 -8.47 28.03 -7.80
N SER A 140 -7.15 27.97 -7.89
CA SER A 140 -6.39 26.98 -8.62
C SER A 140 -5.36 26.32 -7.69
N LEU A 141 -4.85 25.14 -8.10
CA LEU A 141 -3.76 24.46 -7.40
C LEU A 141 -2.58 25.41 -7.12
N TRP A 142 -2.23 26.24 -8.10
CA TRP A 142 -1.14 27.20 -7.96
C TRP A 142 -1.45 28.28 -6.92
N THR A 143 -2.64 28.87 -6.95
CA THR A 143 -3.02 29.93 -5.99
C THR A 143 -3.08 29.39 -4.56
N ILE A 144 -3.63 28.18 -4.36
CA ILE A 144 -3.69 27.53 -3.04
C ILE A 144 -2.28 27.21 -2.55
N ALA A 145 -1.48 26.55 -3.39
CA ALA A 145 -0.12 26.16 -3.04
C ALA A 145 0.75 27.38 -2.65
N ARG A 146 0.69 28.45 -3.45
CA ARG A 146 1.39 29.71 -3.19
C ARG A 146 0.93 30.36 -1.87
N LYS A 147 -0.38 30.42 -1.63
CA LYS A 147 -0.96 31.01 -0.41
C LYS A 147 -0.48 30.29 0.85
N HIS A 148 -0.36 28.97 0.79
CA HIS A 148 0.05 28.13 1.92
C HIS A 148 1.54 27.78 1.92
N ARG A 149 2.34 28.38 1.03
CA ARG A 149 3.80 28.18 0.92
C ARG A 149 4.21 26.71 0.73
N VAL A 150 3.40 25.94 0.01
CA VAL A 150 3.69 24.57 -0.39
C VAL A 150 3.92 24.49 -1.90
N SER A 151 4.55 23.41 -2.38
CA SER A 151 4.63 23.17 -3.82
C SER A 151 3.30 22.62 -4.35
N VAL A 152 2.98 22.92 -5.61
CA VAL A 152 1.83 22.31 -6.31
C VAL A 152 1.95 20.79 -6.30
N HIS A 153 3.17 20.27 -6.48
CA HIS A 153 3.44 18.83 -6.42
C HIS A 153 3.08 18.23 -5.07
N ALA A 154 3.47 18.87 -3.96
CA ALA A 154 3.14 18.40 -2.62
C ALA A 154 1.62 18.47 -2.34
N LEU A 155 0.96 19.53 -2.80
CA LEU A 155 -0.49 19.68 -2.68
C LEU A 155 -1.24 18.58 -3.45
N VAL A 156 -0.82 18.31 -4.68
CA VAL A 156 -1.36 17.23 -5.53
C VAL A 156 -1.13 15.87 -4.89
N ALA A 157 0.09 15.58 -4.44
CA ALA A 157 0.45 14.31 -3.83
C ALA A 157 -0.29 14.05 -2.49
N ALA A 158 -0.48 15.09 -1.68
CA ALA A 158 -1.20 14.99 -0.41
C ALA A 158 -2.70 14.68 -0.57
N ASN A 159 -3.27 15.00 -1.75
CA ASN A 159 -4.70 14.91 -2.04
C ASN A 159 -5.05 13.90 -3.13
N ASN A 160 -4.05 13.16 -3.62
CA ASN A 160 -4.18 12.23 -4.74
C ASN A 160 -4.87 12.87 -5.97
N LEU A 161 -4.54 14.12 -6.27
CA LEU A 161 -5.20 14.85 -7.36
C LEU A 161 -4.63 14.39 -8.70
N GLY A 162 -5.53 13.99 -9.61
CA GLY A 162 -5.17 13.69 -10.99
C GLY A 162 -5.05 14.96 -11.85
N ARG A 163 -5.29 14.82 -13.16
CA ARG A 163 -5.36 15.96 -14.09
C ARG A 163 -6.70 16.70 -14.08
N SER A 164 -7.66 16.21 -13.30
CA SER A 164 -8.99 16.80 -13.22
C SER A 164 -8.94 18.19 -12.55
N PRO A 165 -9.77 19.14 -13.01
CA PRO A 165 -9.88 20.45 -12.37
C PRO A 165 -10.42 20.33 -10.94
N LEU A 166 -10.04 21.29 -10.09
CA LEU A 166 -10.56 21.40 -8.73
C LEU A 166 -12.07 21.68 -8.75
N GLN A 167 -12.81 21.04 -7.85
CA GLN A 167 -14.24 21.26 -7.70
C GLN A 167 -14.54 22.26 -6.58
N LEU A 168 -15.52 23.13 -6.79
CA LEU A 168 -15.96 24.06 -5.75
C LEU A 168 -16.47 23.27 -4.53
N GLY A 169 -16.01 23.65 -3.33
CA GLY A 169 -16.34 22.94 -2.09
C GLY A 169 -15.50 21.68 -1.82
N GLN A 170 -14.62 21.29 -2.74
CA GLN A 170 -13.70 20.17 -2.54
C GLN A 170 -12.78 20.43 -1.33
N ARG A 171 -12.64 19.44 -0.45
CA ARG A 171 -11.72 19.51 0.69
C ARG A 171 -10.34 19.03 0.28
N LEU A 172 -9.32 19.83 0.56
CA LEU A 172 -7.91 19.54 0.34
C LEU A 172 -7.15 19.53 1.67
N MET A 173 -6.22 18.59 1.80
CA MET A 173 -5.23 18.44 2.86
C MET A 173 -3.95 19.15 2.45
N ILE A 174 -3.54 20.17 3.20
CA ILE A 174 -2.32 20.93 2.96
C ILE A 174 -1.33 20.63 4.08
N ARG A 175 -0.17 20.07 3.74
CA ARG A 175 0.91 19.81 4.72
C ARG A 175 1.78 21.07 4.86
N LEU A 176 1.73 21.72 6.02
CA LEU A 176 2.39 23.01 6.31
C LEU A 176 3.83 22.86 6.81
#